data_AF-A0A8D0HBB6-F1
#
_entry.id   AF-A0A8D0HBB6-F1
#
_cell.length_a   1.000
_cell.length_b   1.000
_cell.length_c   1.000
_cell.angle_alpha   90.00
_cell.angle_beta   90.00
_cell.angle_gamma   90.00
#
_symmetry.space_group_name_H-M   'P 1'
#
loop_
_entity.id
_entity.type
_entity.pdbx_description
1 polymer ?
#
loop_
_entity_poly.entity_id
_entity_poly.type
_entity_poly.pdbx_seq_one_letter_code
_entity_poly.pdbx_strand_id
1 'polypeptide(L)'
;MQMPPQPLADDPPSIGRGSLSITPNVVLNSSVEPHPCVSLVPDKGSDSELDSDDDLIPYDMSEDKELKKTKAPVYIRDCIEVLTGSEDADKWEVTMEILEILIQRNSAAAQEVSVELAKVLLHLEEKTYIEGFVQLRQRALVTITVIDPIPVAQYLTSQFYSLNYSLRQRMDILDVLALAAQELSQPKTAGKSQAPSTQSLCKQILPGNHTSQDWRKVVEERIKNKTRRFAKGPSQAEPACGPNEFSSVAGHFFFPLLQNFDRPLMTFDLLGDDQLVLGRLAHTLAILMFFAVNTTAAAVMGRALLEFVWALRFHTDLYVRQGLLSSVSSALLSIPAERLLGDMMEELLETQCWLADVAEKDPDGDCRSLALHNLLLMENLKKKLETAPSF
;
A
#
# COMPACT_ATOMS: atom_id res chain seq x y z
N MET A 1 -31.37 34.32 -49.27
CA MET A 1 -30.59 34.74 -48.09
C MET A 1 -29.40 33.78 -48.00
N GLN A 2 -28.28 33.96 -48.70
CA GLN A 2 -27.56 35.17 -49.14
C GLN A 2 -26.88 35.90 -47.96
N MET A 3 -25.56 35.73 -47.86
CA MET A 3 -24.65 36.55 -47.02
C MET A 3 -24.60 38.00 -47.55
N PRO A 4 -24.11 38.99 -46.76
CA PRO A 4 -22.69 39.38 -46.88
C PRO A 4 -22.07 39.76 -45.47
N PRO A 5 -21.07 40.68 -45.28
CA PRO A 5 -19.75 40.23 -44.77
C PRO A 5 -19.03 41.15 -43.71
N GLN A 6 -17.79 40.76 -43.28
CA GLN A 6 -16.52 41.50 -42.99
C GLN A 6 -16.43 43.05 -42.74
N PRO A 7 -15.25 43.66 -42.41
CA PRO A 7 -13.93 43.18 -41.89
C PRO A 7 -13.26 44.09 -40.79
N LEU A 8 -12.00 43.75 -40.40
CA LEU A 8 -10.79 44.57 -40.03
C LEU A 8 -10.01 43.82 -38.92
N ALA A 9 -8.79 43.28 -39.11
CA ALA A 9 -7.48 43.87 -39.50
C ALA A 9 -6.92 44.84 -38.43
N ASP A 10 -5.64 44.80 -38.00
CA ASP A 10 -4.40 44.52 -38.74
C ASP A 10 -3.31 43.69 -37.99
N ASP A 11 -2.30 43.28 -38.78
CA ASP A 11 -1.08 42.46 -38.57
C ASP A 11 0.17 43.27 -38.09
N PRO A 12 1.43 42.74 -38.12
CA PRO A 12 1.94 41.42 -37.70
C PRO A 12 2.99 41.60 -36.56
N PRO A 13 4.36 41.53 -36.67
CA PRO A 13 5.32 40.97 -37.65
C PRO A 13 5.89 39.57 -37.26
N SER A 14 6.96 39.13 -37.93
CA SER A 14 7.65 37.84 -37.76
C SER A 14 9.18 37.96 -37.70
N ILE A 15 9.87 36.88 -37.30
CA ILE A 15 11.24 36.39 -37.61
C ILE A 15 11.64 35.42 -36.48
N GLY A 16 12.22 34.24 -36.65
CA GLY A 16 12.53 33.43 -37.84
C GLY A 16 13.30 32.19 -37.36
N ARG A 17 12.78 30.97 -37.57
CA ARG A 17 13.37 29.73 -37.00
C ARG A 17 14.17 28.96 -38.06
N GLY A 18 15.50 29.00 -37.95
CA GLY A 18 16.42 28.19 -38.77
C GLY A 18 16.65 26.79 -38.18
N SER A 19 16.51 25.77 -39.00
CA SER A 19 16.91 24.39 -38.69
C SER A 19 18.40 24.19 -38.98
N LEU A 20 19.07 23.28 -38.25
CA LEU A 20 20.01 22.32 -38.85
C LEU A 20 20.30 21.16 -37.90
N SER A 21 20.05 19.94 -38.39
CA SER A 21 20.45 18.65 -37.81
C SER A 21 21.91 18.30 -38.14
N ILE A 22 22.56 17.42 -37.35
CA ILE A 22 23.27 16.20 -37.83
C ILE A 22 23.79 15.35 -36.64
N THR A 23 24.08 14.08 -36.92
CA THR A 23 24.17 12.90 -36.04
C THR A 23 25.46 12.74 -35.21
N PRO A 24 25.44 11.92 -34.13
CA PRO A 24 26.62 11.50 -33.38
C PRO A 24 27.35 10.31 -34.04
N ASN A 25 28.66 10.14 -33.82
CA ASN A 25 29.33 8.84 -34.02
C ASN A 25 30.79 8.74 -33.48
N VAL A 26 31.05 7.70 -32.65
CA VAL A 26 32.33 6.99 -32.36
C VAL A 26 33.48 7.87 -31.77
N VAL A 27 34.35 7.47 -30.84
CA VAL A 27 35.06 6.20 -30.65
C VAL A 27 35.34 5.89 -29.17
N LEU A 28 35.27 4.59 -28.82
CA LEU A 28 35.74 4.01 -27.56
C LEU A 28 37.16 3.44 -27.75
N ASN A 29 38.12 3.78 -26.87
CA ASN A 29 39.37 3.06 -26.62
C ASN A 29 40.02 3.66 -25.36
N SER A 30 40.05 2.98 -24.21
CA SER A 30 40.97 1.89 -23.82
C SER A 30 42.22 2.40 -23.08
N SER A 31 42.23 2.20 -21.75
CA SER A 31 43.37 1.98 -20.83
C SER A 31 44.69 2.75 -21.01
N VAL A 32 45.17 3.41 -19.93
CA VAL A 32 46.53 3.29 -19.36
C VAL A 32 46.57 4.05 -18.02
N GLU A 33 46.80 3.34 -16.92
CA GLU A 33 47.54 3.84 -15.74
C GLU A 33 49.05 3.70 -16.06
N PRO A 34 49.95 4.61 -15.63
CA PRO A 34 50.27 4.70 -14.21
C PRO A 34 50.71 6.08 -13.65
N HIS A 35 50.79 6.16 -12.32
CA HIS A 35 51.58 7.18 -11.60
C HIS A 35 53.04 7.21 -12.05
N PRO A 36 53.75 8.35 -11.86
CA PRO A 36 54.84 8.28 -10.87
C PRO A 36 55.09 9.52 -10.02
N CYS A 37 55.67 9.23 -8.86
CA CYS A 37 56.48 10.04 -7.94
C CYS A 37 56.89 11.48 -8.29
N VAL A 38 56.71 12.33 -7.27
CA VAL A 38 57.61 13.40 -6.81
C VAL A 38 59.06 13.31 -7.30
N SER A 39 59.59 14.41 -7.85
CA SER A 39 61.02 14.73 -7.86
C SER A 39 61.27 16.25 -7.91
N LEU A 40 61.56 16.79 -6.71
CA LEU A 40 62.39 17.95 -6.36
C LEU A 40 62.92 18.90 -7.48
N VAL A 41 62.45 20.16 -7.40
CA VAL A 41 63.21 21.45 -7.46
C VAL A 41 64.29 21.65 -8.54
N PRO A 42 64.11 22.60 -9.47
CA PRO A 42 65.20 23.30 -10.15
C PRO A 42 65.65 24.58 -9.38
N ASP A 43 66.92 24.95 -9.58
CA ASP A 43 67.64 26.04 -8.91
C ASP A 43 67.46 27.42 -9.60
N LYS A 44 67.74 28.48 -8.83
CA LYS A 44 67.91 29.91 -9.18
C LYS A 44 66.67 30.74 -9.51
N GLY A 45 66.53 31.82 -8.74
CA GLY A 45 65.52 32.85 -8.95
C GLY A 45 65.91 33.88 -10.00
N SER A 46 64.89 34.63 -10.42
CA SER A 46 64.98 35.91 -11.11
C SER A 46 63.86 36.78 -10.55
N ASP A 47 64.18 37.98 -10.11
CA ASP A 47 63.15 38.98 -9.84
C ASP A 47 62.49 39.38 -11.16
N SER A 48 61.17 39.34 -11.21
CA SER A 48 60.37 39.97 -12.25
C SER A 48 59.07 40.47 -11.63
N GLU A 49 58.94 41.79 -11.54
CA GLU A 49 57.78 42.46 -10.97
C GLU A 49 56.51 42.25 -11.82
N LEU A 50 55.39 42.03 -11.12
CA LEU A 50 54.05 42.56 -11.42
C LEU A 50 53.50 42.38 -12.87
N ASP A 51 52.71 41.31 -13.08
CA ASP A 51 51.30 41.43 -13.52
C ASP A 51 50.59 40.06 -13.38
N SER A 52 50.20 39.69 -12.16
CA SER A 52 49.36 38.50 -11.93
C SER A 52 47.92 38.95 -11.89
N ASP A 53 47.31 39.05 -13.08
CA ASP A 53 45.89 39.36 -13.25
C ASP A 53 45.03 38.42 -12.37
N ASP A 54 44.02 38.98 -11.71
CA ASP A 54 43.38 38.39 -10.52
C ASP A 54 42.31 37.36 -10.93
N ASP A 55 42.77 36.28 -11.60
CA ASP A 55 41.99 35.07 -11.88
C ASP A 55 41.70 34.34 -10.55
N LEU A 56 40.78 34.90 -9.76
CA LEU A 56 40.25 34.33 -8.54
C LEU A 56 39.55 33.02 -8.83
N ILE A 57 40.32 31.93 -8.86
CA ILE A 57 39.82 30.56 -8.96
C ILE A 57 38.84 30.36 -7.78
N PRO A 58 37.55 30.05 -8.03
CA PRO A 58 36.63 29.76 -6.95
C PRO A 58 37.19 28.60 -6.10
N TYR A 59 37.25 28.81 -4.78
CA TYR A 59 37.71 27.77 -3.86
C TYR A 59 36.92 26.47 -4.07
N ASP A 60 37.63 25.35 -4.07
CA ASP A 60 37.03 24.02 -4.23
C ASP A 60 36.23 23.65 -2.96
N MET A 61 34.95 24.00 -2.98
CA MET A 61 33.99 23.65 -1.94
C MET A 61 33.41 22.23 -2.10
N SER A 62 34.02 21.34 -2.89
CA SER A 62 33.52 19.96 -3.06
C SER A 62 33.60 19.11 -1.78
N GLU A 63 34.46 19.49 -0.82
CA GLU A 63 34.53 18.87 0.51
C GLU A 63 33.65 19.57 1.57
N ASP A 64 33.06 20.74 1.27
CA ASP A 64 32.22 21.48 2.21
C ASP A 64 30.85 20.82 2.38
N LYS A 65 30.75 19.96 3.40
CA LYS A 65 29.47 19.46 3.90
C LYS A 65 28.85 20.49 4.85
N GLU A 66 27.72 21.06 4.45
CA GLU A 66 26.82 21.76 5.37
C GLU A 66 26.47 20.83 6.55
N LEU A 67 26.98 21.12 7.75
CA LEU A 67 26.66 20.39 8.97
C LEU A 67 25.28 20.80 9.52
N LYS A 68 24.23 20.64 8.69
CA LYS A 68 22.82 20.78 9.07
C LYS A 68 22.38 19.64 9.99
N LYS A 69 22.96 19.60 11.20
CA LYS A 69 22.48 18.80 12.33
C LYS A 69 21.28 19.48 12.97
N THR A 70 20.23 19.64 12.19
CA THR A 70 18.93 20.07 12.66
C THR A 70 18.47 19.11 13.75
N LYS A 71 18.16 19.65 14.94
CA LYS A 71 17.82 18.81 16.10
C LYS A 71 16.50 18.09 15.81
N ALA A 72 16.54 16.76 15.82
CA ALA A 72 15.34 15.94 15.72
C ALA A 72 14.36 16.26 16.87
N PRO A 73 13.04 16.31 16.60
CA PRO A 73 12.03 16.44 17.65
C PRO A 73 12.07 15.23 18.59
N VAL A 74 11.70 15.45 19.86
CA VAL A 74 11.69 14.40 20.89
C VAL A 74 10.25 14.03 21.27
N TYR A 75 9.31 14.98 21.20
CA TYR A 75 7.91 14.76 21.54
C TYR A 75 7.02 14.74 20.29
N ILE A 76 5.95 13.95 20.35
CA ILE A 76 4.99 13.80 19.24
C ILE A 76 4.21 15.11 19.01
N ARG A 77 4.01 15.94 20.05
CA ARG A 77 3.40 17.27 19.90
C ARG A 77 4.29 18.21 19.09
N ASP A 78 5.60 18.25 19.35
CA ASP A 78 6.57 18.97 18.52
C ASP A 78 6.47 18.54 17.05
N CYS A 79 6.31 17.23 16.78
CA CYS A 79 6.12 16.74 15.41
C CYS A 79 4.83 17.28 14.77
N ILE A 80 3.71 17.32 15.50
CA ILE A 80 2.44 17.90 15.02
C ILE A 80 2.61 19.38 14.68
N GLU A 81 3.27 20.15 15.56
CA GLU A 81 3.56 21.57 15.36
C GLU A 81 4.45 21.81 14.13
N VAL A 82 5.53 21.03 13.97
CA VAL A 82 6.44 21.12 12.81
C VAL A 82 5.71 20.77 11.51
N LEU A 83 5.02 19.62 11.44
CA LEU A 83 4.33 19.19 10.23
C LEU A 83 3.28 20.20 9.76
N THR A 84 2.55 20.79 10.72
CA THR A 84 1.50 21.77 10.43
C THR A 84 2.09 23.14 10.08
N GLY A 85 2.98 23.68 10.92
CA GLY A 85 3.31 25.10 10.94
C GLY A 85 4.77 25.51 10.65
N SER A 86 5.73 24.59 10.50
CA SER A 86 7.11 25.01 10.21
C SER A 86 7.32 25.31 8.72
N GLU A 87 8.01 26.42 8.45
CA GLU A 87 8.62 26.72 7.14
C GLU A 87 10.03 26.12 7.00
N ASP A 88 10.63 25.64 8.10
CA ASP A 88 11.95 25.00 8.13
C ASP A 88 11.95 23.62 7.45
N ALA A 89 12.30 23.58 6.15
CA ALA A 89 12.49 22.38 5.35
C ALA A 89 13.26 21.26 6.10
N ASP A 90 14.49 21.54 6.54
CA ASP A 90 15.36 20.58 7.22
C ASP A 90 14.71 19.97 8.49
N LYS A 91 13.83 20.71 9.20
CA LYS A 91 13.12 20.18 10.38
C LYS A 91 11.97 19.27 9.98
N TRP A 92 11.25 19.63 8.92
CA TRP A 92 10.12 18.87 8.40
C TRP A 92 10.57 17.49 7.88
N GLU A 93 11.69 17.45 7.17
CA GLU A 93 12.30 16.22 6.64
C GLU A 93 12.74 15.27 7.76
N VAL A 94 13.56 15.75 8.70
CA VAL A 94 14.00 14.98 9.87
C VAL A 94 12.82 14.51 10.73
N THR A 95 11.73 15.30 10.78
CA THR A 95 10.51 14.90 11.48
C THR A 95 9.83 13.72 10.78
N MET A 96 9.66 13.78 9.46
CA MET A 96 9.01 12.70 8.68
C MET A 96 9.76 11.37 8.74
N GLU A 97 11.10 11.38 8.71
CA GLU A 97 11.91 10.15 8.83
C GLU A 97 11.80 9.50 10.21
N ILE A 98 11.71 10.30 11.28
CA ILE A 98 11.79 9.85 12.66
C ILE A 98 10.40 9.58 13.28
N LEU A 99 9.33 10.11 12.67
CA LEU A 99 7.95 10.05 13.20
C LEU A 99 7.47 8.62 13.50
N GLU A 100 7.63 7.68 12.57
CA GLU A 100 7.24 6.26 12.74
C GLU A 100 7.90 5.67 14.01
N ILE A 101 9.20 5.96 14.20
CA ILE A 101 10.01 5.45 15.31
C ILE A 101 9.60 6.12 16.64
N LEU A 102 9.26 7.41 16.65
CA LEU A 102 8.78 8.11 17.84
C LEU A 102 7.40 7.61 18.29
N ILE A 103 6.49 7.38 17.34
CA ILE A 103 5.17 6.80 17.61
C ILE A 103 5.32 5.42 18.27
N GLN A 104 6.16 4.53 17.70
CA GLN A 104 6.42 3.19 18.27
C GLN A 104 7.08 3.24 19.65
N ARG A 105 8.02 4.17 19.88
CA ARG A 105 8.74 4.31 21.16
C ARG A 105 7.86 4.86 22.28
N ASN A 106 6.99 5.81 21.98
CA ASN A 106 6.23 6.58 22.96
C ASN A 106 4.73 6.31 22.84
N SER A 107 4.33 5.04 22.79
CA SER A 107 2.94 4.62 22.51
C SER A 107 1.89 5.27 23.42
N ALA A 108 2.17 5.43 24.72
CA ALA A 108 1.25 6.11 25.65
C ALA A 108 1.03 7.59 25.28
N ALA A 109 2.10 8.32 24.91
CA ALA A 109 1.98 9.70 24.45
C ALA A 109 1.33 9.80 23.05
N ALA A 110 1.50 8.77 22.22
CA ALA A 110 0.85 8.67 20.91
C ALA A 110 -0.67 8.49 21.04
N GLN A 111 -1.15 7.72 22.02
CA GLN A 111 -2.59 7.55 22.30
C GLN A 111 -3.27 8.87 22.70
N GLU A 112 -2.59 9.76 23.44
CA GLU A 112 -3.16 11.06 23.81
C GLU A 112 -3.42 12.01 22.63
N VAL A 113 -2.72 11.84 21.51
CA VAL A 113 -2.82 12.70 20.31
C VAL A 113 -3.15 11.92 19.04
N SER A 114 -3.64 10.69 19.16
CA SER A 114 -3.79 9.74 18.05
C SER A 114 -4.65 10.28 16.91
N VAL A 115 -5.83 10.82 17.25
CA VAL A 115 -6.79 11.41 16.31
C VAL A 115 -6.28 12.73 15.71
N GLU A 116 -5.50 13.51 16.47
CA GLU A 116 -4.90 14.77 15.98
C GLU A 116 -3.77 14.48 14.98
N LEU A 117 -2.89 13.55 15.30
CA LEU A 117 -1.83 13.10 14.41
C LEU A 117 -2.39 12.43 13.14
N ALA A 118 -3.44 11.62 13.27
CA ALA A 118 -4.13 11.02 12.13
C ALA A 118 -4.81 12.09 11.23
N LYS A 119 -5.35 13.17 11.82
CA LYS A 119 -5.84 14.34 11.07
C LYS A 119 -4.71 14.99 10.29
N VAL A 120 -3.58 15.29 10.92
CA VAL A 120 -2.43 15.92 10.24
C VAL A 120 -1.93 15.02 9.11
N LEU A 121 -1.66 13.75 9.37
CA LEU A 121 -1.11 12.81 8.38
C LEU A 121 -2.03 12.59 7.16
N LEU A 122 -3.35 12.55 7.35
CA LEU A 122 -4.31 12.36 6.24
C LEU A 122 -4.34 13.56 5.26
N HIS A 123 -4.09 14.77 5.78
CA HIS A 123 -4.05 16.01 4.99
C HIS A 123 -2.63 16.48 4.68
N LEU A 124 -1.61 15.72 5.08
CA LEU A 124 -0.22 16.12 4.88
C LEU A 124 0.16 15.96 3.40
N GLU A 125 0.46 17.09 2.76
CA GLU A 125 1.02 17.18 1.43
C GLU A 125 2.55 17.34 1.49
N GLU A 126 3.23 17.00 0.39
CA GLU A 126 4.68 17.04 0.30
C GLU A 126 5.16 18.49 0.16
N LYS A 127 5.74 19.06 1.23
CA LYS A 127 6.29 20.43 1.24
C LYS A 127 7.68 20.51 0.60
N THR A 128 8.50 19.49 0.83
CA THR A 128 9.84 19.33 0.26
C THR A 128 10.02 17.90 -0.23
N TYR A 129 10.93 17.69 -1.19
CA TYR A 129 11.16 16.38 -1.79
C TYR A 129 11.78 15.42 -0.77
N ILE A 130 11.03 14.39 -0.36
CA ILE A 130 11.55 13.29 0.47
C ILE A 130 11.41 11.98 -0.30
N GLU A 131 12.51 11.24 -0.42
CA GLU A 131 12.49 9.92 -1.04
C GLU A 131 11.54 8.99 -0.26
N GLY A 132 10.43 8.61 -0.90
CA GLY A 132 9.42 7.74 -0.29
C GLY A 132 8.49 8.45 0.71
N PHE A 133 8.29 9.78 0.60
CA PHE A 133 7.36 10.55 1.44
C PHE A 133 6.00 9.85 1.66
N VAL A 134 5.37 9.38 0.58
CA VAL A 134 4.06 8.71 0.62
C VAL A 134 4.10 7.46 1.50
N GLN A 135 5.18 6.67 1.41
CA GLN A 135 5.36 5.46 2.22
C GLN A 135 5.66 5.78 3.69
N LEU A 136 6.46 6.82 3.98
CA LEU A 136 6.71 7.27 5.35
C LEU A 136 5.42 7.77 6.01
N ARG A 137 4.65 8.61 5.30
CA ARG A 137 3.35 9.11 5.74
C ARG A 137 2.36 7.97 6.00
N GLN A 138 2.25 7.02 5.07
CA GLN A 138 1.37 5.87 5.21
C GLN A 138 1.80 4.97 6.38
N ARG A 139 3.09 4.70 6.57
CA ARG A 139 3.56 3.89 7.72
C ARG A 139 3.34 4.58 9.05
N ALA A 140 3.56 5.89 9.16
CA ALA A 140 3.24 6.63 10.37
C ALA A 140 1.73 6.56 10.68
N LEU A 141 0.88 6.67 9.64
CA LEU A 141 -0.57 6.60 9.77
C LEU A 141 -1.09 5.18 10.09
N VAL A 142 -0.45 4.13 9.55
CA VAL A 142 -0.71 2.73 9.96
C VAL A 142 -0.27 2.52 11.40
N THR A 143 0.94 2.94 11.78
CA THR A 143 1.49 2.77 13.14
C THR A 143 0.58 3.42 14.20
N ILE A 144 0.10 4.66 13.97
CA ILE A 144 -0.82 5.30 14.93
C ILE A 144 -2.17 4.58 14.98
N THR A 145 -2.66 4.03 13.86
CA THR A 145 -3.87 3.18 13.81
C THR A 145 -3.67 1.85 14.53
N VAL A 146 -2.45 1.31 14.60
CA VAL A 146 -2.14 0.09 15.35
C VAL A 146 -2.02 0.36 16.86
N ILE A 147 -1.54 1.54 17.26
CA ILE A 147 -1.41 1.93 18.68
C ILE A 147 -2.75 2.33 19.31
N ASP A 148 -3.64 2.98 18.55
CA ASP A 148 -4.95 3.42 19.05
C ASP A 148 -6.08 3.10 18.04
N PRO A 149 -6.39 1.80 17.83
CA PRO A 149 -7.21 1.35 16.71
C PRO A 149 -8.65 1.83 16.72
N ILE A 150 -9.29 1.98 17.88
CA ILE A 150 -10.72 2.32 17.94
C ILE A 150 -10.99 3.76 17.49
N PRO A 151 -10.42 4.81 18.13
CA PRO A 151 -10.72 6.20 17.75
C PRO A 151 -10.12 6.58 16.41
N VAL A 152 -8.96 6.03 16.02
CA VAL A 152 -8.36 6.31 14.71
C VAL A 152 -9.17 5.66 13.58
N ALA A 153 -9.61 4.40 13.72
CA ALA A 153 -10.49 3.78 12.72
C ALA A 153 -11.85 4.50 12.62
N GLN A 154 -12.46 4.90 13.74
CA GLN A 154 -13.69 5.70 13.75
C GLN A 154 -13.51 7.04 13.02
N TYR A 155 -12.38 7.73 13.24
CA TYR A 155 -12.06 8.98 12.55
C TYR A 155 -11.88 8.75 11.03
N LEU A 156 -11.07 7.77 10.63
CA LEU A 156 -10.74 7.47 9.23
C LEU A 156 -11.98 7.02 8.44
N THR A 157 -12.79 6.12 9.00
CA THR A 157 -14.04 5.65 8.37
C THR A 157 -15.09 6.77 8.29
N SER A 158 -15.15 7.68 9.26
CA SER A 158 -15.94 8.90 9.13
C SER A 158 -15.44 9.83 8.02
N GLN A 159 -14.12 9.92 7.77
CA GLN A 159 -13.58 10.77 6.70
C GLN A 159 -13.79 10.18 5.31
N PHE A 160 -13.81 8.86 5.17
CA PHE A 160 -14.14 8.19 3.91
C PHE A 160 -15.49 8.66 3.33
N TYR A 161 -16.51 8.77 4.19
CA TYR A 161 -17.85 9.28 3.86
C TYR A 161 -18.03 10.80 4.05
N SER A 162 -16.96 11.56 4.27
CA SER A 162 -17.01 13.03 4.33
C SER A 162 -16.92 13.65 2.93
N LEU A 163 -17.55 14.81 2.74
CA LEU A 163 -17.65 15.49 1.43
C LEU A 163 -16.28 15.92 0.87
N ASN A 164 -15.46 16.57 1.71
CA ASN A 164 -14.29 17.35 1.28
C ASN A 164 -12.99 16.52 1.11
N TYR A 165 -13.09 15.32 0.54
CA TYR A 165 -11.93 14.45 0.29
C TYR A 165 -11.77 14.11 -1.19
N SER A 166 -10.51 13.99 -1.62
CA SER A 166 -10.15 13.46 -2.94
C SER A 166 -10.30 11.94 -2.98
N LEU A 167 -10.52 11.37 -4.17
CA LEU A 167 -10.51 9.91 -4.36
C LEU A 167 -9.19 9.27 -3.90
N ARG A 168 -8.05 9.95 -4.11
CA ARG A 168 -6.73 9.52 -3.64
C ARG A 168 -6.68 9.37 -2.11
N GLN A 169 -7.24 10.31 -1.35
CA GLN A 169 -7.33 10.21 0.11
C GLN A 169 -8.28 9.10 0.55
N ARG A 170 -9.40 8.89 -0.16
CA ARG A 170 -10.30 7.75 0.13
C ARG A 170 -9.62 6.40 -0.11
N MET A 171 -8.81 6.26 -1.16
CA MET A 171 -7.99 5.07 -1.37
C MET A 171 -6.96 4.89 -0.24
N ASP A 172 -6.24 5.94 0.16
CA ASP A 172 -5.23 5.85 1.23
C ASP A 172 -5.86 5.50 2.59
N ILE A 173 -7.08 5.99 2.89
CA ILE A 173 -7.85 5.56 4.07
C ILE A 173 -8.11 4.03 4.02
N LEU A 174 -8.57 3.51 2.88
CA LEU A 174 -8.84 2.08 2.72
C LEU A 174 -7.56 1.23 2.79
N ASP A 175 -6.44 1.75 2.30
CA ASP A 175 -5.12 1.11 2.35
C ASP A 175 -4.57 1.06 3.77
N VAL A 176 -4.62 2.19 4.50
CA VAL A 176 -4.23 2.27 5.92
C VAL A 176 -5.03 1.32 6.79
N LEU A 177 -6.37 1.28 6.63
CA LEU A 177 -7.22 0.39 7.42
C LEU A 177 -6.92 -1.09 7.15
N ALA A 178 -6.67 -1.46 5.90
CA ALA A 178 -6.26 -2.82 5.52
C ALA A 178 -4.88 -3.20 6.08
N LEU A 179 -3.89 -2.29 6.02
CA LEU A 179 -2.53 -2.51 6.53
C LEU A 179 -2.50 -2.57 8.08
N ALA A 180 -3.26 -1.71 8.76
CA ALA A 180 -3.37 -1.74 10.23
C ALA A 180 -4.05 -3.02 10.71
N ALA A 181 -5.11 -3.48 10.03
CA ALA A 181 -5.72 -4.79 10.31
C ALA A 181 -4.73 -5.94 10.06
N GLN A 182 -3.92 -5.85 9.00
CA GLN A 182 -2.88 -6.83 8.73
C GLN A 182 -1.85 -6.90 9.87
N GLU A 183 -1.38 -5.76 10.38
CA GLU A 183 -0.40 -5.70 11.47
C GLU A 183 -0.99 -6.21 12.81
N LEU A 184 -2.21 -5.78 13.15
CA LEU A 184 -2.93 -6.24 14.36
C LEU A 184 -3.30 -7.73 14.34
N SER A 185 -3.44 -8.33 13.15
CA SER A 185 -3.72 -9.76 13.00
C SER A 185 -2.49 -10.64 13.08
N GLN A 186 -1.30 -10.08 12.84
CA GLN A 186 -0.07 -10.86 12.81
C GLN A 186 0.47 -11.09 14.23
N PRO A 187 0.88 -12.31 14.56
CA PRO A 187 1.55 -12.58 15.82
C PRO A 187 2.88 -11.81 15.84
N LYS A 188 3.05 -10.91 16.82
CA LYS A 188 4.26 -10.08 16.97
C LYS A 188 5.51 -10.93 17.16
N THR A 189 6.16 -11.31 16.06
CA THR A 189 7.44 -12.01 16.08
C THR A 189 8.52 -11.03 16.52
N ALA A 190 8.86 -11.05 17.81
CA ALA A 190 9.93 -10.27 18.40
C ALA A 190 11.30 -10.73 17.88
N GLY A 191 11.67 -10.31 16.66
CA GLY A 191 12.96 -10.65 16.07
C GLY A 191 13.09 -10.39 14.57
N LYS A 192 13.73 -9.26 14.24
CA LYS A 192 14.27 -8.83 12.94
C LYS A 192 13.25 -8.31 11.93
N SER A 193 13.48 -7.06 11.52
CA SER A 193 12.92 -6.45 10.32
C SER A 193 13.16 -7.35 9.10
N GLN A 194 12.09 -7.93 8.57
CA GLN A 194 12.00 -8.23 7.15
C GLN A 194 11.14 -7.15 6.51
N ALA A 195 11.53 -6.70 5.31
CA ALA A 195 10.77 -5.69 4.57
C ALA A 195 9.30 -6.14 4.41
N PRO A 196 8.33 -5.20 4.40
CA PRO A 196 6.92 -5.53 4.29
C PRO A 196 6.67 -6.32 3.01
N SER A 197 6.40 -7.62 3.16
CA SER A 197 6.20 -8.53 2.04
C SER A 197 4.74 -8.48 1.57
N THR A 198 4.35 -7.33 1.00
CA THR A 198 3.08 -7.08 0.31
C THR A 198 2.80 -8.07 -0.84
N GLN A 199 3.73 -8.97 -1.13
CA GLN A 199 3.71 -9.98 -2.18
C GLN A 199 3.02 -11.30 -1.80
N SER A 200 2.53 -11.48 -0.56
CA SER A 200 1.88 -12.73 -0.15
C SER A 200 0.41 -12.82 -0.60
N LEU A 201 -0.42 -11.81 -0.33
CA LEU A 201 -1.84 -11.79 -0.72
C LEU A 201 -2.03 -11.76 -2.25
N CYS A 202 -1.26 -10.92 -2.94
CA CYS A 202 -1.45 -10.68 -4.38
C CYS A 202 -1.18 -11.91 -5.28
N LYS A 203 -0.44 -12.92 -4.78
CA LYS A 203 -0.09 -14.13 -5.55
C LYS A 203 -1.08 -15.29 -5.40
N GLN A 204 -2.07 -15.18 -4.51
CA GLN A 204 -3.09 -16.23 -4.32
C GLN A 204 -4.44 -15.89 -4.95
N ILE A 205 -4.63 -14.65 -5.43
CA ILE A 205 -5.92 -14.11 -5.88
C ILE A 205 -5.91 -13.73 -7.39
N LEU A 206 -4.76 -13.79 -8.07
CA LEU A 206 -4.63 -13.51 -9.52
C LEU A 206 -3.79 -14.59 -10.24
N PRO A 207 -4.29 -15.25 -11.30
CA PRO A 207 -3.54 -16.23 -12.07
C PRO A 207 -2.61 -15.57 -13.12
N GLY A 208 -1.64 -14.79 -12.66
CA GLY A 208 -0.63 -14.13 -13.51
C GLY A 208 0.60 -15.00 -13.80
N ASN A 209 0.86 -15.27 -15.09
CA ASN A 209 1.93 -16.16 -15.61
C ASN A 209 3.25 -16.20 -14.80
N HIS A 210 3.50 -17.35 -14.15
CA HIS A 210 4.81 -17.70 -13.62
C HIS A 210 5.74 -18.17 -14.74
N THR A 211 6.83 -17.44 -15.00
CA THR A 211 7.99 -17.97 -15.75
C THR A 211 9.34 -17.74 -15.04
N SER A 212 9.39 -16.83 -14.05
CA SER A 212 10.63 -16.46 -13.34
C SER A 212 11.01 -17.40 -12.17
N GLN A 213 10.07 -18.18 -11.65
CA GLN A 213 10.26 -19.01 -10.44
C GLN A 213 10.48 -20.50 -10.71
N ASP A 214 10.20 -21.02 -11.91
CA ASP A 214 10.14 -22.46 -12.13
C ASP A 214 11.51 -23.15 -12.04
N TRP A 215 12.59 -22.49 -12.46
CA TRP A 215 13.93 -23.04 -12.30
C TRP A 215 14.30 -23.24 -10.81
N ARG A 216 13.82 -22.37 -9.90
CA ARG A 216 14.06 -22.53 -8.46
C ARG A 216 13.30 -23.74 -7.92
N LYS A 217 12.02 -23.89 -8.28
CA LYS A 217 11.21 -25.06 -7.90
C LYS A 217 11.85 -26.36 -8.41
N VAL A 218 12.28 -26.41 -9.67
CA VAL A 218 12.95 -27.57 -10.28
C VAL A 218 14.30 -27.87 -9.63
N VAL A 219 15.08 -26.85 -9.26
CA VAL A 219 16.35 -27.03 -8.51
C VAL A 219 16.07 -27.53 -7.09
N GLU A 220 15.08 -26.99 -6.40
CA GLU A 220 14.70 -27.38 -5.04
C GLU A 220 14.14 -28.81 -4.99
N GLU A 221 13.33 -29.22 -5.97
CA GLU A 221 12.92 -30.62 -6.15
C GLU A 221 14.11 -31.55 -6.44
N ARG A 222 15.05 -31.15 -7.31
CA ARG A 222 16.27 -31.95 -7.56
C ARG A 222 17.11 -32.11 -6.30
N ILE A 223 17.25 -31.06 -5.48
CA ILE A 223 17.94 -31.09 -4.19
C ILE A 223 17.17 -32.03 -3.23
N LYS A 224 15.85 -31.86 -3.10
CA LYS A 224 14.99 -32.70 -2.25
C LYS A 224 15.08 -34.19 -2.63
N ASN A 225 15.11 -34.50 -3.93
CA ASN A 225 15.17 -35.88 -4.43
C ASN A 225 16.58 -36.50 -4.35
N LYS A 226 17.66 -35.71 -4.31
CA LYS A 226 19.04 -36.20 -4.12
C LYS A 226 19.54 -36.16 -2.68
N THR A 227 18.90 -35.41 -1.77
CA THR A 227 19.33 -35.30 -0.37
C THR A 227 18.60 -36.30 0.52
N ARG A 228 19.29 -37.36 0.93
CA ARG A 228 18.83 -38.30 1.96
C ARG A 228 18.78 -37.59 3.33
N ARG A 229 17.60 -37.11 3.72
CA ARG A 229 17.39 -36.45 5.01
C ARG A 229 17.25 -37.48 6.13
N PHE A 230 18.24 -37.53 7.03
CA PHE A 230 18.05 -38.11 8.35
C PHE A 230 17.13 -37.19 9.16
N ALA A 231 16.21 -37.76 9.94
CA ALA A 231 15.15 -37.02 10.60
C ALA A 231 15.70 -36.10 11.72
N LYS A 232 16.00 -34.85 11.37
CA LYS A 232 15.73 -33.73 12.29
C LYS A 232 14.23 -33.44 12.25
N GLY A 233 13.69 -32.98 13.38
CA GLY A 233 12.27 -32.59 13.54
C GLY A 233 11.83 -31.47 12.59
N PRO A 234 10.57 -31.01 12.69
CA PRO A 234 9.97 -30.09 11.73
C PRO A 234 10.90 -28.91 11.43
N SER A 235 11.32 -28.79 10.17
CA SER A 235 12.24 -27.73 9.72
C SER A 235 11.52 -26.42 9.41
N GLN A 236 10.19 -26.41 9.49
CA GLN A 236 9.38 -25.21 9.60
C GLN A 236 9.32 -24.88 11.09
N ALA A 237 9.71 -23.67 11.47
CA ALA A 237 9.29 -23.16 12.78
C ALA A 237 7.76 -23.16 12.81
N GLU A 238 7.15 -23.63 13.89
CA GLU A 238 5.70 -23.53 14.04
C GLU A 238 5.29 -22.06 13.92
N PRO A 239 4.17 -21.73 13.25
CA PRO A 239 3.68 -20.36 13.16
C PRO A 239 3.60 -19.77 14.57
N ALA A 240 4.18 -18.58 14.77
CA ALA A 240 4.24 -17.96 16.08
C ALA A 240 2.81 -17.84 16.64
N CYS A 241 2.50 -18.58 17.71
CA CYS A 241 1.17 -18.62 18.29
C CYS A 241 0.94 -17.37 19.15
N GLY A 242 0.68 -16.24 18.50
CA GLY A 242 0.24 -15.00 19.12
C GLY A 242 -1.27 -14.82 19.03
N PRO A 243 -1.92 -14.16 19.99
CA PRO A 243 -3.32 -13.81 19.89
C PRO A 243 -3.54 -12.80 18.75
N ASN A 244 -4.67 -12.92 18.05
CA ASN A 244 -5.11 -11.96 17.05
C ASN A 244 -5.60 -10.68 17.75
N GLU A 245 -4.79 -9.62 17.83
CA GLU A 245 -5.17 -8.37 18.50
C GLU A 245 -6.31 -7.66 17.76
N PHE A 246 -6.38 -7.81 16.43
CA PHE A 246 -7.45 -7.28 15.58
C PHE A 246 -8.83 -7.81 15.97
N SER A 247 -8.93 -9.02 16.55
CA SER A 247 -10.21 -9.63 16.91
C SER A 247 -11.09 -8.76 17.83
N SER A 248 -10.47 -8.02 18.76
CA SER A 248 -11.20 -7.13 19.67
C SER A 248 -11.74 -5.87 19.01
N VAL A 249 -11.16 -5.45 17.88
CA VAL A 249 -11.44 -4.17 17.22
C VAL A 249 -12.07 -4.29 15.84
N ALA A 250 -12.08 -5.47 15.23
CA ALA A 250 -12.50 -5.72 13.85
C ALA A 250 -13.84 -5.05 13.44
N GLY A 251 -14.84 -5.09 14.31
CA GLY A 251 -16.14 -4.45 14.06
C GLY A 251 -16.08 -2.92 13.88
N HIS A 252 -15.12 -2.24 14.54
CA HIS A 252 -14.92 -0.79 14.42
C HIS A 252 -14.28 -0.38 13.09
N PHE A 253 -13.58 -1.29 12.43
CA PHE A 253 -13.04 -1.08 11.08
C PHE A 253 -14.10 -1.43 10.03
N PHE A 254 -14.79 -2.55 10.22
CA PHE A 254 -15.67 -3.16 9.22
C PHE A 254 -17.04 -2.49 9.10
N PHE A 255 -17.80 -2.37 10.19
CA PHE A 255 -19.19 -1.92 10.11
C PHE A 255 -19.35 -0.45 9.68
N PRO A 256 -18.53 0.52 10.12
CA PRO A 256 -18.63 1.90 9.65
C PRO A 256 -18.34 2.05 8.15
N LEU A 257 -17.42 1.24 7.60
CA LEU A 257 -17.18 1.18 6.15
C LEU A 257 -18.38 0.62 5.39
N LEU A 258 -19.09 -0.36 5.96
CA LEU A 258 -20.21 -1.02 5.32
C LEU A 258 -21.56 -0.28 5.50
N GLN A 259 -21.69 0.68 6.41
CA GLN A 259 -22.99 1.25 6.77
C GLN A 259 -23.60 2.22 5.74
N ASN A 260 -22.79 2.91 4.93
CA ASN A 260 -23.24 4.04 4.11
C ASN A 260 -22.88 3.93 2.61
N PHE A 261 -22.53 2.74 2.11
CA PHE A 261 -22.10 2.57 0.70
C PHE A 261 -23.22 2.86 -0.31
N ASP A 262 -24.49 2.78 0.14
CA ASP A 262 -25.71 3.01 -0.62
C ASP A 262 -26.15 4.48 -0.67
N ARG A 263 -25.43 5.38 0.02
CA ARG A 263 -25.79 6.79 0.17
C ARG A 263 -24.93 7.68 -0.73
N PRO A 264 -25.43 8.12 -1.90
CA PRO A 264 -24.69 9.05 -2.75
C PRO A 264 -24.56 10.41 -2.06
N LEU A 265 -23.36 10.97 -2.11
CA LEU A 265 -23.08 12.36 -1.78
C LEU A 265 -23.00 13.17 -3.08
N MET A 266 -23.15 14.50 -2.99
CA MET A 266 -23.17 15.41 -4.15
C MET A 266 -21.95 15.29 -5.09
N THR A 267 -20.82 14.79 -4.59
CA THR A 267 -19.55 14.65 -5.32
C THR A 267 -18.86 13.31 -5.04
N PHE A 268 -19.60 12.31 -4.55
CA PHE A 268 -19.07 10.98 -4.25
C PHE A 268 -20.21 9.96 -4.27
N ASP A 269 -20.28 9.15 -5.33
CA ASP A 269 -21.32 8.14 -5.56
C ASP A 269 -20.68 6.79 -5.89
N LEU A 270 -20.61 5.94 -4.87
CA LEU A 270 -20.04 4.60 -4.96
C LEU A 270 -20.81 3.67 -5.90
N LEU A 271 -22.13 3.85 -6.05
CA LEU A 271 -22.98 2.99 -6.87
C LEU A 271 -23.12 3.50 -8.32
N GLY A 272 -22.84 4.79 -8.54
CA GLY A 272 -22.78 5.43 -9.85
C GLY A 272 -21.35 5.45 -10.44
N ASP A 273 -20.70 6.60 -10.30
CA ASP A 273 -19.45 6.93 -11.02
C ASP A 273 -18.17 6.44 -10.32
N ASP A 274 -18.14 6.34 -8.98
CA ASP A 274 -16.94 6.03 -8.19
C ASP A 274 -16.66 4.51 -8.06
N GLN A 275 -16.89 3.76 -9.13
CA GLN A 275 -16.79 2.29 -9.20
C GLN A 275 -15.41 1.77 -8.77
N LEU A 276 -14.34 2.52 -9.06
CA LEU A 276 -12.99 2.19 -8.61
C LEU A 276 -12.87 2.21 -7.08
N VAL A 277 -13.50 3.18 -6.41
CA VAL A 277 -13.52 3.26 -4.94
C VAL A 277 -14.42 2.18 -4.36
N LEU A 278 -15.55 1.86 -5.00
CA LEU A 278 -16.40 0.72 -4.62
C LEU A 278 -15.64 -0.61 -4.70
N GLY A 279 -14.88 -0.84 -5.77
CA GLY A 279 -14.04 -2.03 -5.93
C GLY A 279 -12.94 -2.10 -4.86
N ARG A 280 -12.30 -0.96 -4.54
CA ARG A 280 -11.32 -0.90 -3.44
C ARG A 280 -11.98 -1.19 -2.10
N LEU A 281 -13.16 -0.62 -1.83
CA LEU A 281 -13.95 -0.84 -0.62
C LEU A 281 -14.30 -2.33 -0.46
N ALA A 282 -14.79 -2.99 -1.51
CA ALA A 282 -15.08 -4.42 -1.50
C ALA A 282 -13.83 -5.27 -1.18
N HIS A 283 -12.69 -4.97 -1.82
CA HIS A 283 -11.42 -5.63 -1.50
C HIS A 283 -10.95 -5.35 -0.05
N THR A 284 -11.10 -4.13 0.46
CA THR A 284 -10.74 -3.81 1.85
C THR A 284 -11.66 -4.52 2.84
N LEU A 285 -12.97 -4.58 2.60
CA LEU A 285 -13.91 -5.37 3.43
C LEU A 285 -13.56 -6.86 3.42
N ALA A 286 -13.17 -7.41 2.27
CA ALA A 286 -12.64 -8.78 2.16
C ALA A 286 -11.37 -8.98 2.99
N ILE A 287 -10.43 -8.03 2.97
CA ILE A 287 -9.18 -8.08 3.75
C ILE A 287 -9.47 -7.99 5.27
N LEU A 288 -10.35 -7.08 5.69
CA LEU A 288 -10.76 -6.95 7.10
C LEU A 288 -11.46 -8.22 7.59
N MET A 289 -12.31 -8.85 6.76
CA MET A 289 -12.93 -10.13 7.07
C MET A 289 -11.88 -11.25 7.20
N PHE A 290 -10.89 -11.30 6.29
CA PHE A 290 -9.80 -12.27 6.34
C PHE A 290 -8.93 -12.15 7.60
N PHE A 291 -8.67 -10.94 8.06
CA PHE A 291 -7.93 -10.72 9.31
C PHE A 291 -8.78 -10.90 10.57
N ALA A 292 -10.11 -11.00 10.45
CA ALA A 292 -11.04 -11.31 11.54
C ALA A 292 -11.20 -12.82 11.83
N VAL A 293 -10.36 -13.71 11.27
CA VAL A 293 -10.34 -15.15 11.59
C VAL A 293 -10.34 -15.38 13.12
N ASN A 294 -11.18 -16.33 13.57
CA ASN A 294 -11.41 -16.70 14.98
C ASN A 294 -11.99 -15.58 15.88
N THR A 295 -12.52 -14.51 15.30
CA THR A 295 -13.18 -13.42 16.05
C THR A 295 -14.63 -13.78 16.38
N THR A 296 -15.13 -13.42 17.57
CA THR A 296 -16.54 -13.64 17.95
C THR A 296 -17.54 -12.92 17.04
N ALA A 297 -17.16 -11.75 16.50
CA ALA A 297 -17.94 -11.00 15.52
C ALA A 297 -17.88 -11.56 14.09
N ALA A 298 -17.03 -12.54 13.78
CA ALA A 298 -16.76 -13.01 12.42
C ALA A 298 -18.02 -13.49 11.68
N ALA A 299 -18.94 -14.18 12.36
CA ALA A 299 -20.20 -14.62 11.75
C ALA A 299 -21.13 -13.45 11.38
N VAL A 300 -21.19 -12.40 12.21
CA VAL A 300 -22.02 -11.21 11.95
C VAL A 300 -21.41 -10.35 10.84
N MET A 301 -20.09 -10.14 10.87
CA MET A 301 -19.35 -9.49 9.79
C MET A 301 -19.51 -10.25 8.47
N GLY A 302 -19.43 -11.58 8.52
CA GLY A 302 -19.61 -12.49 7.41
C GLY A 302 -20.98 -12.38 6.74
N ARG A 303 -22.06 -12.41 7.52
CA ARG A 303 -23.43 -12.23 7.00
C ARG A 303 -23.58 -10.89 6.30
N ALA A 304 -23.19 -9.80 6.96
CA ALA A 304 -23.27 -8.46 6.38
C ALA A 304 -22.40 -8.33 5.10
N LEU A 305 -21.27 -9.05 5.03
CA LEU A 305 -20.44 -9.11 3.81
C LEU A 305 -21.12 -9.88 2.67
N LEU A 306 -21.83 -10.98 2.96
CA LEU A 306 -22.60 -11.70 1.94
C LEU A 306 -23.82 -10.90 1.47
N GLU A 307 -24.50 -10.18 2.35
CA GLU A 307 -25.58 -9.24 2.00
C GLU A 307 -25.08 -8.13 1.05
N PHE A 308 -23.90 -7.56 1.34
CA PHE A 308 -23.22 -6.60 0.47
C PHE A 308 -22.85 -7.20 -0.90
N VAL A 309 -22.26 -8.40 -0.92
CA VAL A 309 -21.97 -9.13 -2.16
C VAL A 309 -23.25 -9.36 -2.95
N TRP A 310 -24.33 -9.79 -2.29
CA TRP A 310 -25.62 -10.05 -2.93
C TRP A 310 -26.21 -8.80 -3.57
N ALA A 311 -26.15 -7.65 -2.89
CA ALA A 311 -26.62 -6.37 -3.42
C ALA A 311 -25.89 -5.94 -4.71
N LEU A 312 -24.60 -6.26 -4.83
CA LEU A 312 -23.72 -5.80 -5.92
C LEU A 312 -23.40 -6.88 -6.97
N ARG A 313 -23.92 -8.10 -6.82
CA ARG A 313 -23.53 -9.32 -7.56
C ARG A 313 -23.58 -9.27 -9.10
N PHE A 314 -24.24 -8.27 -9.68
CA PHE A 314 -24.39 -8.06 -11.13
C PHE A 314 -23.67 -6.79 -11.64
N HIS A 315 -22.69 -6.28 -10.90
CA HIS A 315 -21.94 -5.09 -11.29
C HIS A 315 -21.14 -5.26 -12.59
N THR A 316 -21.16 -4.25 -13.47
CA THR A 316 -20.53 -4.30 -14.80
C THR A 316 -19.02 -4.13 -14.78
N ASP A 317 -18.49 -3.36 -13.83
CA ASP A 317 -17.04 -3.18 -13.67
C ASP A 317 -16.33 -4.45 -13.17
N LEU A 318 -15.15 -4.71 -13.75
CA LEU A 318 -14.32 -5.87 -13.43
C LEU A 318 -13.74 -5.80 -12.01
N TYR A 319 -13.24 -4.64 -11.59
CA TYR A 319 -12.56 -4.49 -10.31
C TYR A 319 -13.55 -4.67 -9.14
N VAL A 320 -14.78 -4.17 -9.29
CA VAL A 320 -15.87 -4.48 -8.35
C VAL A 320 -16.14 -5.98 -8.30
N ARG A 321 -16.33 -6.68 -9.43
CA ARG A 321 -16.60 -8.14 -9.43
C ARG A 321 -15.48 -8.95 -8.77
N GLN A 322 -14.21 -8.62 -9.03
CA GLN A 322 -13.06 -9.24 -8.36
C GLN A 322 -13.08 -9.00 -6.84
N GLY A 323 -13.46 -7.79 -6.40
CA GLY A 323 -13.67 -7.46 -4.99
C GLY A 323 -14.77 -8.29 -4.31
N LEU A 324 -15.91 -8.46 -4.97
CA LEU A 324 -17.02 -9.27 -4.44
C LEU A 324 -16.65 -10.75 -4.34
N LEU A 325 -15.99 -11.31 -5.36
CA LEU A 325 -15.52 -12.71 -5.32
C LEU A 325 -14.47 -12.93 -4.23
N SER A 326 -13.57 -11.96 -4.02
CA SER A 326 -12.62 -11.97 -2.91
C SER A 326 -13.31 -11.90 -1.55
N SER A 327 -14.40 -11.13 -1.45
CA SER A 327 -15.21 -11.03 -0.23
C SER A 327 -15.82 -12.38 0.18
N VAL A 328 -16.31 -13.15 -0.80
CA VAL A 328 -16.78 -14.52 -0.58
C VAL A 328 -15.64 -15.43 -0.15
N SER A 329 -14.47 -15.37 -0.80
CA SER A 329 -13.28 -16.14 -0.38
C SER A 329 -12.93 -15.88 1.08
N SER A 330 -12.88 -14.61 1.49
CA SER A 330 -12.58 -14.23 2.86
C SER A 330 -13.62 -14.72 3.87
N ALA A 331 -14.92 -14.64 3.55
CA ALA A 331 -15.96 -15.17 4.42
C ALA A 331 -15.82 -16.69 4.62
N LEU A 332 -15.62 -17.45 3.54
CA LEU A 332 -15.45 -18.91 3.57
C LEU A 332 -14.19 -19.37 4.33
N LEU A 333 -13.12 -18.58 4.29
CA LEU A 333 -11.85 -18.91 4.97
C LEU A 333 -11.82 -18.50 6.46
N SER A 334 -12.66 -17.55 6.87
CA SER A 334 -12.54 -16.89 8.19
C SER A 334 -13.61 -17.27 9.21
N ILE A 335 -14.75 -17.77 8.72
CA ILE A 335 -15.89 -18.16 9.56
C ILE A 335 -15.82 -19.69 9.76
N PRO A 336 -15.96 -20.20 11.01
CA PRO A 336 -16.00 -21.63 11.26
C PRO A 336 -17.10 -22.33 10.46
N ALA A 337 -16.82 -23.54 9.97
CA ALA A 337 -17.73 -24.29 9.10
C ALA A 337 -19.08 -24.58 9.77
N GLU A 338 -19.07 -24.78 11.09
CA GLU A 338 -20.23 -25.01 11.94
C GLU A 338 -21.15 -23.78 11.98
N ARG A 339 -20.57 -22.57 11.93
CA ARG A 339 -21.30 -21.30 11.90
C ARG A 339 -21.82 -20.99 10.50
N LEU A 340 -21.03 -21.23 9.46
CA LEU A 340 -21.48 -21.10 8.07
C LEU A 340 -22.68 -22.01 7.78
N LEU A 341 -22.58 -23.29 8.14
CA LEU A 341 -23.61 -24.28 7.82
C LEU A 341 -24.79 -24.26 8.80
N GLY A 342 -24.60 -23.79 10.04
CA GLY A 342 -25.69 -23.64 11.02
C GLY A 342 -26.48 -22.34 10.85
N ASP A 343 -25.78 -21.20 10.84
CA ASP A 343 -26.43 -19.88 10.91
C ASP A 343 -26.68 -19.25 9.53
N MET A 344 -25.92 -19.62 8.48
CA MET A 344 -25.86 -18.90 7.18
C MET A 344 -26.08 -19.82 5.95
N MET A 345 -26.86 -20.89 6.09
CA MET A 345 -27.02 -21.89 5.03
C MET A 345 -27.74 -21.35 3.80
N GLU A 346 -28.72 -20.46 3.97
CA GLU A 346 -29.52 -19.89 2.88
C GLU A 346 -28.67 -18.97 1.99
N GLU A 347 -27.98 -18.01 2.60
CA GLU A 347 -27.07 -17.10 1.90
C GLU A 347 -25.93 -17.85 1.20
N LEU A 348 -25.46 -18.95 1.81
CA LEU A 348 -24.42 -19.80 1.24
C LEU A 348 -24.92 -20.55 -0.01
N LEU A 349 -26.16 -21.07 -0.01
CA LEU A 349 -26.76 -21.74 -1.17
C LEU A 349 -27.03 -20.75 -2.32
N GLU A 350 -27.56 -19.56 -2.01
CA GLU A 350 -27.75 -18.48 -2.99
C GLU A 350 -26.41 -18.06 -3.61
N THR A 351 -25.38 -17.88 -2.78
CA THR A 351 -24.02 -17.59 -3.22
C THR A 351 -23.46 -18.72 -4.09
N GLN A 352 -23.73 -20.00 -3.76
CA GLN A 352 -23.28 -21.14 -4.56
C GLN A 352 -23.85 -21.11 -5.99
N CYS A 353 -25.14 -20.85 -6.13
CA CYS A 353 -25.79 -20.74 -7.43
C CYS A 353 -25.21 -19.59 -8.27
N TRP A 354 -25.04 -18.40 -7.65
CA TRP A 354 -24.42 -17.25 -8.31
C TRP A 354 -22.96 -17.52 -8.72
N LEU A 355 -22.15 -18.14 -7.87
CA LEU A 355 -20.77 -18.51 -8.20
C LEU A 355 -20.69 -19.48 -9.38
N ALA A 356 -21.63 -20.42 -9.51
CA ALA A 356 -21.69 -21.33 -10.65
C ALA A 356 -22.00 -20.57 -11.95
N ASP A 357 -22.95 -19.62 -11.93
CA ASP A 357 -23.23 -18.74 -13.06
C ASP A 357 -22.00 -17.89 -13.44
N VAL A 358 -21.30 -17.29 -12.48
CA VAL A 358 -20.08 -16.49 -12.72
C VAL A 358 -18.97 -17.36 -13.33
N ALA A 359 -18.75 -18.57 -12.79
CA ALA A 359 -17.72 -19.50 -13.27
C ALA A 359 -17.92 -19.92 -14.74
N GLU A 360 -19.16 -19.99 -15.23
CA GLU A 360 -19.49 -20.31 -16.62
C GLU A 360 -19.54 -19.07 -17.53
N LYS A 361 -20.11 -17.96 -17.04
CA LYS A 361 -20.61 -16.86 -17.91
C LYS A 361 -19.87 -15.53 -17.77
N ASP A 362 -19.04 -15.31 -16.75
CA ASP A 362 -18.31 -14.04 -16.63
C ASP A 362 -17.37 -13.86 -17.82
N PRO A 363 -17.29 -12.67 -18.46
CA PRO A 363 -16.35 -12.42 -19.55
C PRO A 363 -14.88 -12.59 -19.13
N ASP A 364 -14.53 -12.29 -17.88
CA ASP A 364 -13.15 -12.28 -17.41
C ASP A 364 -12.65 -13.66 -16.91
N GLY A 365 -11.38 -13.96 -17.21
CA GLY A 365 -10.74 -15.22 -16.83
C GLY A 365 -10.44 -15.35 -15.34
N ASP A 366 -10.08 -14.25 -14.69
CA ASP A 366 -9.71 -14.23 -13.28
C ASP A 366 -10.95 -14.32 -12.41
N CYS A 367 -12.04 -13.62 -12.79
CA CYS A 367 -13.37 -13.79 -12.17
C CYS A 367 -13.86 -15.25 -12.25
N ARG A 368 -13.79 -15.91 -13.41
CA ARG A 368 -14.14 -17.34 -13.52
C ARG A 368 -13.27 -18.23 -12.62
N SER A 369 -11.97 -17.96 -12.55
CA SER A 369 -11.01 -18.69 -11.70
C SER A 369 -11.33 -18.54 -10.20
N LEU A 370 -11.59 -17.31 -9.75
CA LEU A 370 -11.97 -17.01 -8.36
C LEU A 370 -13.31 -17.66 -7.98
N ALA A 371 -14.29 -17.65 -8.88
CA ALA A 371 -15.57 -18.30 -8.66
C ALA A 371 -15.41 -19.84 -8.49
N LEU A 372 -14.61 -20.48 -9.35
CA LEU A 372 -14.27 -21.90 -9.21
C LEU A 372 -13.51 -22.19 -7.90
N HIS A 373 -12.58 -21.32 -7.49
CA HIS A 373 -11.88 -21.46 -6.21
C HIS A 373 -12.85 -21.42 -5.02
N ASN A 374 -13.81 -20.49 -5.01
CA ASN A 374 -14.83 -20.38 -3.97
C ASN A 374 -15.74 -21.63 -3.92
N LEU A 375 -16.17 -22.15 -5.07
CA LEU A 375 -16.95 -23.40 -5.13
C LEU A 375 -16.17 -24.59 -4.54
N LEU A 376 -14.87 -24.69 -4.84
CA LEU A 376 -14.00 -25.71 -4.25
C LEU A 376 -13.80 -25.52 -2.73
N LEU A 377 -13.70 -24.29 -2.23
CA LEU A 377 -13.65 -24.02 -0.79
C LEU A 377 -14.94 -24.50 -0.10
N MET A 378 -16.12 -24.19 -0.67
CA MET A 378 -17.41 -24.64 -0.15
C MET A 378 -17.53 -26.17 -0.11
N GLU A 379 -17.13 -26.86 -1.17
CA GLU A 379 -17.14 -28.33 -1.22
C GLU A 379 -16.20 -28.93 -0.15
N ASN A 380 -15.02 -28.33 0.05
CA ASN A 380 -14.05 -28.75 1.07
C ASN A 380 -14.55 -28.51 2.50
N LEU A 381 -15.28 -27.42 2.76
CA LEU A 381 -15.91 -27.17 4.06
C LEU A 381 -16.97 -28.23 4.38
N LYS A 382 -17.82 -28.57 3.40
CA LYS A 382 -18.82 -29.64 3.55
C LYS A 382 -18.16 -31.00 3.84
N LYS A 383 -17.15 -31.39 3.07
CA LYS A 383 -16.38 -32.63 3.29
C LYS A 383 -15.73 -32.68 4.68
N LYS A 384 -15.15 -31.57 5.16
CA LYS A 384 -14.57 -31.49 6.50
C LYS A 384 -15.59 -31.84 7.58
N LEU A 385 -16.80 -31.28 7.50
CA LEU A 385 -17.87 -31.56 8.45
C LEU A 385 -18.34 -33.02 8.38
N GLU A 386 -18.49 -33.59 7.18
CA GLU A 386 -18.84 -35.00 6.98
C GLU A 386 -17.77 -35.98 7.50
N THR A 387 -16.50 -35.58 7.52
CA THR A 387 -15.38 -36.38 8.06
C THR A 387 -15.09 -36.15 9.55
N ALA A 388 -15.71 -35.16 10.19
CA ALA A 388 -15.53 -34.91 11.61
C ALA A 388 -16.24 -36.01 12.41
N PRO A 389 -15.54 -36.76 13.29
CA PRO A 389 -16.20 -37.76 14.11
C PRO A 389 -17.18 -37.08 15.07
N SER A 390 -18.42 -37.56 15.10
CA SER A 390 -19.40 -37.21 16.13
C SER A 390 -18.89 -37.70 17.48
N PHE A 391 -18.46 -36.75 18.33
CA PHE A 391 -18.07 -36.99 19.72
C PHE A 391 -19.30 -36.96 20.66
#